data_AF-A0A9X4KW43-F1
#
_entry.id   AF-A0A9X4KW43-F1
#
_cell.length_a   1.000
_cell.length_b   1.000
_cell.length_c   1.000
_cell.angle_alpha   90.00
_cell.angle_beta   90.00
_cell.angle_gamma   90.00
#
_symmetry.space_group_name_H-M   'P 1'
#
loop_
_entity.id
_entity.type
_entity.pdbx_description
1 polymer ?
#
loop_
_entity_poly.entity_id
_entity_poly.type
_entity_poly.pdbx_seq_one_letter_code
_entity_poly.pdbx_strand_id
1 'polypeptide(L)'
;MMALLPGNQHVPEQTTVRISVQGKHSNTSKGNEVWLTEWQLDGENQSLGTVIENKPGWRMIYDRAFAATANDLIWTGKVKNKIELKFLKHPWSGLVKVSINEFNEEIDLYSEQDSEYIISLPIKGGGHNNKCCAMVCIVYMRIYICCLLAGIFASCSFSGVGYVLYSFSFFGCCSL
;
A
#
# COMPACT_ATOMS: atom_id res chain seq x y z
N MET A 1 -9.21 24.89 -19.51
CA MET A 1 -9.10 24.61 -18.05
C MET A 1 -8.92 23.11 -17.91
N MET A 2 -7.67 22.66 -17.75
CA MET A 2 -7.30 21.26 -17.80
C MET A 2 -7.46 20.68 -16.38
N ALA A 3 -8.44 19.80 -16.20
CA ALA A 3 -8.66 19.15 -14.91
C ALA A 3 -7.49 18.20 -14.64
N LEU A 4 -6.68 18.51 -13.62
CA LEU A 4 -5.70 17.59 -13.08
C LEU A 4 -6.44 16.36 -12.56
N LEU A 5 -6.18 15.20 -13.15
CA LEU A 5 -6.70 13.94 -12.64
C LEU A 5 -6.21 13.76 -11.20
N PRO A 6 -7.06 13.35 -10.25
CA PRO A 6 -6.67 13.17 -8.86
C PRO A 6 -5.56 12.12 -8.81
N GLY A 7 -4.37 12.56 -8.38
CA GLY A 7 -3.19 11.70 -8.23
C GLY A 7 -3.53 10.49 -7.36
N ASN A 8 -3.12 9.32 -7.85
CA ASN A 8 -3.22 8.00 -7.23
C ASN A 8 -3.12 8.07 -5.70
N GLN A 9 -4.27 8.14 -5.01
CA GLN A 9 -4.29 8.19 -3.55
C GLN A 9 -4.01 6.78 -3.05
N HIS A 10 -2.80 6.54 -2.54
CA HIS A 10 -2.53 5.33 -1.76
C HIS A 10 -3.49 5.29 -0.58
N VAL A 11 -4.31 4.24 -0.51
CA VAL A 11 -5.22 4.00 0.61
C VAL A 11 -4.34 3.65 1.81
N PRO A 12 -4.53 4.29 2.97
CA PRO A 12 -3.75 3.97 4.14
C PRO A 12 -3.94 2.51 4.54
N GLU A 13 -2.83 1.80 4.70
CA GLU A 13 -2.80 0.37 4.99
C GLU A 13 -2.67 0.14 6.49
N GLN A 14 -3.40 -0.86 6.99
CA GLN A 14 -3.26 -1.29 8.38
C GLN A 14 -1.88 -1.93 8.55
N THR A 15 -1.00 -1.24 9.27
CA THR A 15 0.37 -1.69 9.52
C THR A 15 0.54 -2.06 10.99
N THR A 16 1.28 -3.14 11.24
CA THR A 16 1.70 -3.53 12.58
C THR A 16 3.21 -3.40 12.68
N VAL A 17 3.66 -2.63 13.67
CA VAL A 17 5.06 -2.48 14.05
C VAL A 17 5.27 -3.19 15.38
N ARG A 18 6.24 -4.09 15.42
CA ARG A 18 6.70 -4.74 16.64
C ARG A 18 8.18 -4.45 16.84
N ILE A 19 8.52 -3.91 18.00
CA ILE A 19 9.90 -3.73 18.46
C ILE A 19 10.08 -4.66 19.66
N SER A 20 10.88 -5.71 19.47
CA SER A 20 11.16 -6.74 20.48
C SER A 20 12.54 -6.53 21.07
N VAL A 21 12.59 -5.96 22.27
CA VAL A 21 13.83 -5.84 23.06
C VAL A 21 14.20 -7.24 23.54
N GLN A 22 15.42 -7.69 23.25
CA GLN A 22 15.82 -9.06 23.57
C GLN A 22 16.31 -9.22 25.01
N GLY A 23 16.60 -8.11 25.71
CA GLY A 23 17.28 -8.14 27.02
C GLY A 23 18.69 -8.72 26.95
N LYS A 24 19.27 -8.84 25.75
CA LYS A 24 20.61 -9.36 25.46
C LYS A 24 21.45 -8.29 24.80
N HIS A 25 22.76 -8.47 24.81
CA HIS A 25 23.71 -7.59 24.15
C HIS A 25 24.87 -8.40 23.56
N SER A 26 25.63 -7.80 22.65
CA SER A 26 26.84 -8.41 22.10
C SER A 26 27.98 -8.40 23.12
N ASN A 27 28.99 -9.24 22.91
CA ASN A 27 30.14 -9.37 23.83
C ASN A 27 30.95 -8.06 23.97
N THR A 28 30.83 -7.15 23.02
CA THR A 28 31.50 -5.83 23.03
C THR A 28 30.70 -4.76 23.77
N SER A 29 29.39 -4.96 23.95
CA SER A 29 28.53 -3.99 24.63
C SER A 29 28.62 -4.10 26.16
N LYS A 30 28.46 -2.97 26.82
CA LYS A 30 28.46 -2.83 28.29
C LYS A 30 27.09 -3.04 28.92
N GLY A 31 26.03 -3.10 28.10
CA GLY A 31 24.64 -3.18 28.57
C GLY A 31 23.69 -3.62 27.47
N ASN A 32 22.41 -3.71 27.80
CA ASN A 32 21.36 -4.18 26.90
C ASN A 32 20.26 -3.13 26.67
N GLU A 33 20.64 -1.86 26.73
CA GLU A 33 19.70 -0.75 26.62
C GLU A 33 19.18 -0.57 25.19
N VAL A 34 17.90 -0.28 25.06
CA VAL A 34 17.26 0.09 23.80
C VAL A 34 16.59 1.44 23.98
N TRP A 35 17.03 2.39 23.18
CA TRP A 35 16.54 3.76 23.18
C TRP A 35 15.94 4.06 21.81
N LEU A 36 14.63 4.28 21.79
CA LEU A 36 13.91 4.77 20.63
C LEU A 36 13.81 6.30 20.75
N THR A 37 14.41 7.02 19.80
CA THR A 37 14.53 8.48 19.83
C THR A 37 13.46 9.17 19.00
N GLU A 38 13.03 8.55 17.90
CA GLU A 38 11.96 9.08 17.06
C GLU A 38 11.08 7.97 16.48
N TRP A 39 9.80 8.29 16.28
CA TRP A 39 8.82 7.46 15.61
C TRP A 39 8.03 8.34 14.65
N GLN A 40 8.25 8.23 13.35
CA GLN A 40 7.55 9.02 12.35
C GLN A 40 6.67 8.15 11.46
N LEU A 41 5.47 8.63 11.20
CA LEU A 41 4.50 8.04 10.27
C LEU A 41 4.19 9.09 9.22
N ASP A 42 4.43 8.77 7.94
CA ASP A 42 4.17 9.67 6.81
C ASP A 42 4.84 11.06 6.92
N GLY A 43 5.98 11.13 7.62
CA GLY A 43 6.72 12.38 7.87
C GLY A 43 6.25 13.16 9.11
N GLU A 44 5.23 12.68 9.81
CA GLU A 44 4.75 13.26 11.06
C GLU A 44 5.33 12.53 12.27
N ASN A 45 6.01 13.27 13.14
CA ASN A 45 6.59 12.72 14.36
C ASN A 45 5.48 12.39 15.37
N GLN A 46 5.48 11.15 15.86
CA GLN A 46 4.52 10.66 16.83
C GLN A 46 5.07 10.85 18.25
N SER A 47 4.17 11.16 19.19
CA SER A 47 4.56 11.24 20.61
C SER A 47 4.96 9.86 21.12
N LEU A 48 6.23 9.68 21.46
CA LEU A 48 6.74 8.43 22.04
C LEU A 48 6.02 8.07 23.34
N GLY A 49 5.65 9.06 24.16
CA GLY A 49 4.90 8.84 25.39
C GLY A 49 3.55 8.18 25.14
N THR A 50 2.87 8.55 24.04
CA THR A 50 1.61 7.91 23.61
C THR A 50 1.86 6.53 23.02
N VAL A 51 2.93 6.36 22.22
CA VAL A 51 3.27 5.06 21.60
C VAL A 51 3.57 3.99 22.65
N ILE A 52 4.26 4.37 23.74
CA ILE A 52 4.65 3.44 24.81
C ILE A 52 3.65 3.40 25.97
N GLU A 53 2.52 4.10 25.87
CA GLU A 53 1.52 4.12 26.93
C GLU A 53 1.02 2.70 27.22
N ASN A 54 1.05 2.32 28.50
CA ASN A 54 0.69 0.99 28.98
C ASN A 54 1.50 -0.16 28.36
N LYS A 55 2.75 0.09 27.93
CA LYS A 55 3.67 -0.95 27.44
C LYS A 55 4.66 -1.36 28.55
N PRO A 56 4.55 -2.59 29.09
CA PRO A 56 5.43 -3.06 30.15
C PRO A 56 6.91 -2.97 29.76
N GLY A 57 7.76 -2.57 30.71
CA GLY A 57 9.21 -2.45 30.51
C GLY A 57 9.68 -1.23 29.74
N TRP A 58 8.77 -0.50 29.10
CA TRP A 58 9.05 0.77 28.44
C TRP A 58 8.73 1.95 29.36
N ARG A 59 9.60 2.97 29.32
CA ARG A 59 9.39 4.22 30.07
C ARG A 59 10.00 5.39 29.32
N MET A 60 9.45 6.58 29.53
CA MET A 60 10.02 7.82 29.01
C MET A 60 11.19 8.27 29.88
N ILE A 61 12.33 8.59 29.26
CA ILE A 61 13.49 9.22 29.89
C ILE A 61 14.03 10.26 28.91
N TYR A 62 14.17 11.52 29.33
CA TYR A 62 14.68 12.63 28.50
C TYR A 62 14.00 12.70 27.12
N ASP A 63 12.67 12.59 27.09
CA ASP A 63 11.84 12.59 25.88
C ASP A 63 12.12 11.44 24.88
N ARG A 64 12.81 10.39 25.34
CA ARG A 64 13.09 9.16 24.58
C ARG A 64 12.42 7.98 25.24
N ALA A 65 12.05 6.99 24.43
CA ALA A 65 11.50 5.73 24.94
C ALA A 65 12.65 4.76 25.26
N PHE A 66 12.68 4.25 26.49
CA PHE A 66 13.73 3.40 27.01
C PHE A 66 13.17 2.04 27.45
N ALA A 67 13.92 0.98 27.13
CA ALA A 67 13.74 -0.37 27.68
C ALA A 67 15.09 -1.10 27.78
N ALA A 68 15.26 -1.96 28.78
CA ALA A 68 16.47 -2.80 28.94
C ALA A 68 16.14 -4.27 29.26
N THR A 69 14.90 -4.56 29.64
CA THR A 69 14.42 -5.92 29.87
C THR A 69 13.73 -6.45 28.63
N ALA A 70 13.75 -7.77 28.42
CA ALA A 70 13.04 -8.39 27.31
C ALA A 70 11.55 -8.04 27.36
N ASN A 71 11.07 -7.30 26.36
CA ASN A 71 9.69 -6.85 26.23
C ASN A 71 9.40 -6.41 24.80
N ASP A 72 8.14 -6.53 24.41
CA ASP A 72 7.65 -6.14 23.10
C ASP A 72 6.88 -4.82 23.18
N LEU A 73 7.21 -3.90 22.29
CA LEU A 73 6.35 -2.77 21.94
C LEU A 73 5.63 -3.14 20.64
N ILE A 74 4.31 -3.29 20.73
CA ILE A 74 3.44 -3.56 19.58
C ILE A 74 2.55 -2.34 19.37
N TRP A 75 2.64 -1.79 18.17
CA TRP A 75 1.79 -0.72 17.67
C TRP A 75 1.09 -1.18 16.39
N THR A 76 -0.18 -0.80 16.26
CA THR A 76 -1.00 -1.10 15.09
C THR A 76 -1.76 0.16 14.70
N GLY A 77 -1.60 0.58 13.46
CA GLY A 77 -2.25 1.79 12.96
C GLY A 77 -2.21 1.90 11.45
N LYS A 78 -2.79 2.97 10.94
CA LYS A 78 -2.89 3.22 9.50
C LYS A 78 -1.72 4.09 9.06
N VAL A 79 -1.03 3.67 7.99
CA VAL A 79 0.09 4.41 7.39
C VAL A 79 -0.09 4.44 5.89
N LYS A 80 0.15 5.60 5.27
CA LYS A 80 -0.10 5.83 3.84
C LYS A 80 1.12 5.54 2.98
N ASN A 81 2.28 6.01 3.41
CA ASN A 81 3.48 6.12 2.58
C ASN A 81 4.71 5.50 3.24
N LYS A 82 5.02 5.85 4.50
CA LYS A 82 6.32 5.50 5.10
C LYS A 82 6.26 5.44 6.62
N ILE A 83 7.02 4.49 7.18
CA ILE A 83 7.38 4.45 8.61
C ILE A 83 8.88 4.75 8.74
N GLU A 84 9.23 5.62 9.68
CA GLU A 84 10.61 5.84 10.10
C GLU A 84 10.75 5.65 11.62
N LEU A 85 11.69 4.80 12.03
CA LEU A 85 12.05 4.58 13.43
C LEU A 85 13.52 4.94 13.61
N LYS A 86 13.84 5.70 14.66
CA LYS A 86 15.23 6.01 15.01
C LYS A 86 15.60 5.46 16.37
N PHE A 87 16.72 4.76 16.42
CA PHE A 87 17.29 4.21 17.64
C PHE A 87 18.63 4.87 17.95
N LEU A 88 18.90 5.14 19.23
CA LEU A 88 20.23 5.55 19.65
C LEU A 88 21.14 4.32 19.71
N LYS A 89 22.31 4.45 19.08
CA LYS A 89 23.42 3.52 19.23
C LYS A 89 24.46 4.10 20.18
N HIS A 90 24.88 3.34 21.18
CA HIS A 90 25.90 3.75 22.15
C HIS A 90 26.56 2.52 22.81
N PRO A 91 27.60 2.68 23.66
CA PRO A 91 28.36 1.54 24.20
C PRO A 91 27.60 0.62 25.16
N TRP A 92 26.41 1.01 25.59
CA TRP A 92 25.56 0.26 26.53
C TRP A 92 24.31 -0.32 25.84
N SER A 93 24.23 -0.23 24.51
CA SER A 93 23.05 -0.67 23.79
C SER A 93 22.98 -2.19 23.63
N GLY A 94 21.76 -2.71 23.58
CA GLY A 94 21.47 -4.13 23.39
C GLY A 94 21.02 -4.50 21.97
N LEU A 95 20.55 -5.74 21.86
CA LEU A 95 19.95 -6.29 20.66
C LEU A 95 18.45 -6.00 20.61
N VAL A 96 17.98 -5.55 19.46
CA VAL A 96 16.55 -5.32 19.19
C VAL A 96 16.14 -6.03 17.91
N LYS A 97 14.93 -6.59 17.89
CA LYS A 97 14.31 -7.10 16.66
C LYS A 97 13.15 -6.21 16.27
N VAL A 98 13.13 -5.75 15.03
CA VAL A 98 12.05 -4.93 14.48
C VAL A 98 11.31 -5.71 13.40
N SER A 99 10.00 -5.80 13.54
CA SER A 99 9.10 -6.41 12.57
C SER A 99 8.05 -5.40 12.12
N ILE A 100 7.99 -5.12 10.82
CA ILE A 100 7.03 -4.19 10.22
C ILE A 100 6.40 -4.90 9.02
N ASN A 101 5.18 -5.41 9.20
CA ASN A 101 4.52 -6.30 8.23
C ASN A 101 5.43 -7.50 7.87
N GLU A 102 5.87 -7.63 6.61
CA GLU A 102 6.78 -8.70 6.15
C GLU A 102 8.26 -8.40 6.43
N PHE A 103 8.61 -7.14 6.70
CA PHE A 103 9.97 -6.76 7.06
C PHE A 103 10.32 -7.26 8.46
N ASN A 104 11.47 -7.91 8.61
CA ASN A 104 11.98 -8.42 9.87
C ASN A 104 13.48 -8.24 9.91
N GLU A 105 13.99 -7.53 10.92
CA GLU A 105 15.42 -7.28 11.09
C GLU A 105 15.82 -7.41 12.55
N GLU A 106 16.96 -8.05 12.82
CA GLU A 106 17.61 -8.07 14.12
C GLU A 106 18.83 -7.16 14.08
N ILE A 107 18.94 -6.26 15.05
CA ILE A 107 19.87 -5.12 15.02
C ILE A 107 20.66 -5.12 16.32
N ASP A 108 22.00 -5.06 16.19
CA ASP A 108 22.88 -4.71 17.29
C ASP A 108 23.05 -3.19 17.33
N LEU A 109 22.51 -2.57 18.38
CA LEU A 109 22.59 -1.12 18.57
C LEU A 109 23.93 -0.69 19.19
N TYR A 110 24.87 -1.60 19.47
CA TYR A 110 26.19 -1.24 19.95
C TYR A 110 26.92 -0.29 18.99
N SER A 111 27.55 0.73 19.58
CA SER A 111 28.53 1.60 18.94
C SER A 111 29.48 2.17 19.98
N GLU A 112 30.75 2.34 19.65
CA GLU A 112 31.72 2.98 20.56
C GLU A 112 31.41 4.48 20.79
N GLN A 113 30.79 5.12 19.81
CA GLN A 113 30.37 6.52 19.83
C GLN A 113 28.87 6.63 19.61
N ASP A 114 28.27 7.67 20.21
CA ASP A 114 26.84 7.94 20.06
C ASP A 114 26.50 8.23 18.59
N SER A 115 25.52 7.48 18.06
CA SER A 115 25.01 7.63 16.69
C SER A 115 23.56 7.16 16.60
N GLU A 116 22.93 7.28 15.43
CA GLU A 116 21.56 6.83 15.22
C GLU A 116 21.50 5.67 14.23
N TYR A 117 20.63 4.70 14.52
CA TYR A 117 20.20 3.68 13.56
C TYR A 117 18.79 4.03 13.07
N ILE A 118 18.63 4.20 11.76
CA ILE A 118 17.37 4.63 11.16
C ILE A 118 16.80 3.50 10.30
N ILE A 119 15.61 3.05 10.66
CA ILE A 119 14.80 2.15 9.83
C ILE A 119 13.81 3.02 9.08
N SER A 120 13.92 3.09 7.75
CA SER A 120 12.99 3.84 6.89
C SER A 120 12.37 2.92 5.86
N LEU A 121 11.09 2.56 6.07
CA LEU A 121 10.38 1.61 5.22
C LEU A 121 9.22 2.28 4.48
N PRO A 122 9.18 2.23 3.14
CA PRO A 122 8.01 2.61 2.39
C PRO A 122 6.91 1.55 2.57
N ILE A 123 5.70 1.99 2.94
CA ILE A 123 4.50 1.16 2.98
C ILE A 123 3.95 1.09 1.56
N LYS A 124 4.08 -0.08 0.93
CA LYS A 124 3.47 -0.34 -0.37
C LYS A 124 1.96 -0.44 -0.17
N GLY A 125 1.26 0.69 -0.15
CA GLY A 125 -0.19 0.70 0.00
C GLY A 125 -0.80 -0.28 -0.98
N GLY A 126 -1.49 -1.29 -0.43
CA GLY A 126 -2.10 -2.39 -1.17
C GLY A 126 -2.53 -1.97 -2.56
N GLY A 127 -1.83 -2.48 -3.57
CA GLY A 127 -2.09 -2.15 -4.97
C GLY A 127 -3.57 -2.30 -5.24
N HIS A 128 -4.21 -1.23 -5.73
CA HIS A 128 -5.56 -1.34 -6.27
C HIS A 128 -5.52 -2.50 -7.27
N ASN A 129 -6.16 -3.61 -6.92
CA ASN A 129 -6.32 -4.71 -7.85
C ASN A 129 -7.10 -4.14 -9.03
N ASN A 130 -6.45 -4.00 -10.18
CA ASN A 130 -6.96 -3.44 -11.44
C ASN A 130 -8.23 -4.15 -11.99
N LYS A 131 -8.82 -5.08 -11.22
CA LYS A 131 -10.03 -5.83 -11.51
C LYS A 131 -11.24 -4.91 -11.72
N CYS A 132 -11.32 -3.77 -11.03
CA CYS A 132 -12.46 -2.85 -11.20
C CYS A 132 -12.40 -2.12 -12.56
N CYS A 133 -11.21 -1.66 -12.98
CA CYS A 133 -11.03 -1.02 -14.29
C CYS A 133 -11.21 -2.02 -15.45
N ALA A 134 -10.68 -3.24 -15.31
CA ALA A 134 -10.88 -4.29 -16.29
C ALA A 134 -12.37 -4.66 -16.48
N MET A 135 -13.15 -4.70 -15.38
CA MET A 135 -14.57 -5.03 -15.47
C MET A 135 -15.35 -3.97 -16.26
N VAL A 136 -15.05 -2.69 -16.06
CA VAL A 136 -15.64 -1.58 -16.83
C VAL A 136 -15.30 -1.70 -18.32
N CYS A 137 -14.04 -1.94 -18.67
CA CYS A 137 -13.62 -2.11 -20.07
C CYS A 137 -14.32 -3.28 -20.77
N ILE A 138 -14.51 -4.42 -20.07
CA ILE A 138 -15.20 -5.59 -20.63
C ILE A 138 -16.67 -5.27 -20.96
N VAL A 139 -17.36 -4.51 -20.11
CA VAL A 139 -18.75 -4.11 -20.35
C VAL A 139 -18.86 -3.18 -21.55
N TYR A 140 -18.00 -2.16 -21.66
CA TYR A 140 -18.00 -1.25 -22.80
C TYR A 140 -17.69 -1.96 -24.13
N MET A 141 -16.73 -2.88 -24.13
CA MET A 141 -16.40 -3.67 -25.32
C MET A 141 -17.57 -4.57 -25.74
N ARG A 142 -18.31 -5.16 -24.80
CA ARG A 142 -19.51 -5.96 -25.10
C ARG A 142 -20.62 -5.11 -25.72
N ILE A 143 -20.89 -3.93 -25.16
CA ILE A 143 -21.89 -3.01 -25.69
C ILE A 143 -21.52 -2.60 -27.13
N TYR A 144 -20.25 -2.24 -27.36
CA TYR A 144 -19.76 -1.87 -28.68
C TYR A 144 -19.91 -2.99 -29.72
N ILE A 145 -19.56 -4.23 -29.36
CA ILE A 145 -19.75 -5.40 -30.22
C ILE A 145 -21.23 -5.64 -30.54
N CYS A 146 -22.12 -5.51 -29.54
CA CYS A 146 -23.56 -5.63 -29.76
C CYS A 146 -24.10 -4.57 -30.74
N CYS A 147 -23.64 -3.32 -30.63
CA CYS A 147 -24.02 -2.25 -31.55
C CYS A 147 -23.54 -2.51 -32.99
N LEU A 148 -22.30 -3.00 -33.16
CA LEU A 148 -21.78 -3.37 -34.48
C LEU A 148 -22.59 -4.51 -35.12
N LEU A 149 -22.90 -5.56 -34.34
CA LEU A 149 -23.73 -6.67 -34.84
C LEU A 149 -25.13 -6.21 -35.22
N ALA A 150 -25.77 -5.37 -34.40
CA ALA A 150 -27.08 -4.81 -34.72
C ALA A 150 -27.06 -3.97 -36.02
N GLY A 151 -26.01 -3.18 -36.24
CA GLY A 151 -25.81 -2.42 -37.48
C GLY A 151 -25.66 -3.30 -38.73
N ILE A 152 -24.92 -4.42 -38.61
CA ILE A 152 -24.77 -5.40 -39.70
C ILE A 152 -26.11 -6.09 -40.02
N PHE A 153 -26.87 -6.49 -38.99
CA PHE A 153 -28.19 -7.08 -39.20
C PHE A 153 -29.16 -6.11 -39.87
N ALA A 154 -29.20 -4.85 -39.44
CA ALA A 154 -30.06 -3.83 -40.04
C ALA A 154 -29.74 -3.58 -41.51
N SER A 155 -28.45 -3.61 -41.88
CA SER A 155 -28.02 -3.43 -43.27
C SER A 155 -28.30 -4.65 -44.15
N CYS A 156 -28.23 -5.87 -43.62
CA CYS A 156 -28.65 -7.09 -44.34
C CYS A 156 -30.17 -7.18 -44.54
N SER A 157 -30.98 -6.70 -43.60
CA SER A 157 -32.44 -6.68 -43.77
C SER A 157 -32.88 -5.69 -44.86
N PHE A 158 -32.13 -4.62 -45.09
CA PHE A 158 -32.47 -3.61 -46.11
C PHE A 158 -32.14 -4.07 -47.53
N SER A 159 -31.08 -4.87 -47.72
CA SER A 159 -30.74 -5.44 -49.03
C SER A 159 -31.66 -6.59 -49.46
N GLY A 160 -32.33 -7.27 -48.52
CA GLY A 160 -33.32 -8.31 -48.84
C GLY A 160 -34.65 -7.78 -49.40
N VAL A 161 -35.05 -6.56 -49.07
CA VAL A 161 -36.31 -5.95 -49.56
C VAL A 161 -36.17 -5.40 -50.99
N GLY A 162 -34.94 -5.05 -51.41
CA GLY A 162 -34.66 -4.60 -52.78
C GLY A 162 -34.81 -5.69 -53.85
N TYR A 163 -34.60 -6.96 -53.50
CA TYR A 163 -34.70 -8.06 -54.47
C TYR A 163 -36.13 -8.53 -54.75
N VAL A 164 -37.09 -8.25 -53.86
CA VAL A 164 -38.50 -8.62 -54.08
C VAL A 164 -39.22 -7.62 -54.99
N LEU A 165 -38.77 -6.36 -55.05
CA LEU A 165 -39.39 -5.34 -55.89
C LEU A 165 -38.87 -5.30 -57.33
N TYR A 166 -37.72 -5.92 -57.64
CA TYR A 166 -37.22 -6.01 -59.02
C TYR A 166 -37.84 -7.15 -59.84
N SER A 167 -38.54 -8.10 -59.20
CA SER A 167 -39.15 -9.25 -59.90
C SER A 167 -40.59 -9.02 -60.36
N PHE A 168 -41.22 -7.89 -60.00
CA PHE A 168 -42.63 -7.60 -60.30
C PHE A 168 -42.85 -6.63 -61.48
N SER A 169 -41.81 -6.16 -62.16
CA SER A 169 -41.93 -5.15 -63.24
C SER A 169 -41.87 -5.70 -64.66
N PHE A 170 -41.87 -7.02 -64.89
CA PHE A 170 -41.65 -7.60 -66.23
C PHE A 170 -42.84 -8.34 -66.87
N PHE A 171 -44.02 -8.39 -66.23
CA PHE A 171 -45.23 -8.98 -66.82
C PHE A 171 -46.34 -7.94 -66.96
N GLY A 172 -46.37 -7.19 -68.06
CA GLY A 172 -47.45 -6.22 -68.28
C GLY A 172 -47.33 -5.31 -69.50
N CYS A 173 -46.91 -5.81 -70.66
CA CYS A 173 -47.24 -5.14 -71.93
C CYS A 173 -46.95 -6.05 -73.13
N CYS A 174 -47.98 -6.70 -73.65
CA CYS A 174 -48.09 -7.03 -75.08
C CYS A 174 -49.54 -7.46 -75.36
N SER A 175 -50.32 -6.52 -75.87
CA SER A 175 -51.59 -6.76 -76.53
C SER A 175 -51.68 -5.80 -77.71
N LEU A 176 -51.48 -6.34 -78.92
CA LEU A 176 -52.02 -5.88 -80.20
C LEU A 176 -51.66 -6.91 -81.28
#